data_AF-A0A3D2B392-F1
#
_entry.id   AF-A0A3D2B392-F1
#
_cell.length_a   1.000
_cell.length_b   1.000
_cell.length_c   1.000
_cell.angle_alpha   90.00
_cell.angle_beta   90.00
_cell.angle_gamma   90.00
#
_symmetry.space_group_name_H-M   'P 1'
#
loop_
_entity.id
_entity.type
_entity.pdbx_description
1 polymer ?
#
loop_
_entity_poly.entity_id
_entity_poly.type
_entity_poly.pdbx_seq_one_letter_code
_entity_poly.pdbx_strand_id
1 'polypeptide(L)'
;MKQLLTAVMTAFLLVCATAQAGVMMGGTRVIYEEGKREATITVTNMDTRVPYLVQSWVENQAADDKRPVPFVVTPPLFRLDPEQENV
;
A
#
# COMPACT_ATOMS: atom_id res chain seq x y z
N MET A 1 27.66 5.57 36.03
CA MET A 1 26.85 4.40 35.60
C MET A 1 25.46 4.78 35.09
N LYS A 2 24.64 5.52 35.85
CA LYS A 2 23.29 5.92 35.40
C LYS A 2 23.26 6.69 34.07
N GLN A 3 24.15 7.67 33.89
CA GLN A 3 24.22 8.47 32.65
C GLN A 3 24.61 7.64 31.41
N LEU A 4 25.45 6.62 31.60
CA LEU A 4 25.82 5.67 30.54
C LEU A 4 24.62 4.78 30.17
N LEU A 5 23.88 4.30 31.18
CA LEU A 5 22.67 3.50 30.98
C LEU A 5 21.59 4.29 30.24
N THR A 6 21.41 5.57 30.59
CA THR A 6 20.48 6.48 29.91
C THR A 6 20.91 6.73 28.47
N ALA A 7 22.19 6.98 28.21
CA ALA A 7 22.70 7.19 26.85
C ALA A 7 22.51 5.95 25.95
N VAL A 8 22.73 4.75 26.49
CA VAL A 8 22.50 3.48 25.77
C VAL A 8 21.02 3.27 25.47
N MET A 9 20.12 3.55 26.43
CA MET A 9 18.67 3.47 26.19
C MET A 9 18.19 4.47 25.14
N THR A 10 18.68 5.70 25.15
CA THR A 10 18.34 6.71 24.13
C THR A 10 18.84 6.32 22.74
N ALA A 11 20.06 5.78 22.64
CA ALA A 11 20.60 5.30 21.37
C ALA A 11 19.80 4.12 20.81
N PHE A 12 19.33 3.20 21.67
CA PHE A 12 18.51 2.07 21.25
C PHE A 12 17.14 2.50 20.71
N LEU A 13 16.50 3.49 21.34
CA LEU A 13 15.23 4.05 20.88
C LEU A 13 15.31 4.69 19.47
N LEU A 14 16.46 5.27 19.11
CA LEU A 14 16.66 5.88 17.78
C LEU A 14 16.76 4.84 16.64
N VAL A 15 17.13 3.59 16.93
CA VAL A 15 17.26 2.52 15.91
C VAL A 15 15.92 1.85 15.60
N CYS A 16 14.93 1.93 16.50
CA CYS A 16 13.64 1.26 16.34
C CYS A 16 12.67 1.92 15.35
N ALA A 17 13.02 3.06 14.74
CA ALA A 17 12.09 3.86 13.93
C ALA A 17 12.11 3.56 12.42
N THR A 18 12.58 2.38 11.99
CA THR A 18 12.55 2.03 10.56
C THR A 18 11.20 1.42 10.18
N ALA A 19 10.44 2.13 9.34
CA ALA A 19 9.26 1.60 8.67
C ALA A 19 9.64 1.21 7.24
N GLN A 20 9.39 -0.03 6.86
CA GLN A 20 9.58 -0.49 5.48
C GLN A 20 8.22 -0.49 4.78
N ALA A 21 8.10 0.30 3.71
CA ALA A 21 6.94 0.31 2.84
C ALA A 21 7.42 0.03 1.41
N GLY A 22 6.81 -0.96 0.77
CA GLY A 22 7.18 -1.38 -0.58
C GLY A 22 6.23 -0.89 -1.67
N VAL A 23 4.93 -0.83 -1.39
CA VAL A 23 3.92 -0.51 -2.41
C VAL A 23 3.40 0.92 -2.21
N MET A 24 3.46 1.74 -3.26
CA MET A 24 2.91 3.10 -3.32
C MET A 24 1.74 3.15 -4.30
N MET A 25 0.69 3.87 -3.95
CA MET A 25 -0.45 4.18 -4.81
C MET A 25 -0.27 5.55 -5.46
N GLY A 26 -0.68 5.72 -6.71
CA GLY A 26 -0.62 7.00 -7.44
C GLY A 26 -1.56 8.10 -6.89
N GLY A 27 -2.43 7.75 -5.94
CA GLY A 27 -3.31 8.70 -5.26
C GLY A 27 -3.95 8.10 -4.00
N THR A 28 -4.60 8.95 -3.21
CA THR A 28 -5.32 8.55 -1.98
C THR A 28 -6.81 8.31 -2.21
N ARG A 29 -7.30 8.58 -3.43
CA ARG A 29 -8.68 8.38 -3.85
C ARG A 29 -8.77 8.24 -5.37
N VAL A 30 -9.79 7.53 -5.81
CA VAL A 30 -10.22 7.48 -7.21
C VAL A 30 -11.59 8.16 -7.29
N ILE A 31 -11.72 9.18 -8.14
CA ILE A 31 -13.01 9.80 -8.45
C ILE A 31 -13.50 9.15 -9.74
N TYR A 32 -14.52 8.30 -9.65
CA TYR A 32 -15.13 7.69 -10.82
C TYR A 32 -16.15 8.67 -11.42
N GLU A 33 -15.86 9.18 -12.62
CA GLU A 33 -16.74 10.12 -13.31
C GLU A 33 -17.96 9.42 -13.91
N GLU A 34 -19.13 10.05 -13.80
CA GLU A 34 -20.36 9.56 -14.42
C GLU A 34 -20.19 9.42 -15.94
N GLY A 35 -20.67 8.31 -16.50
CA GLY A 35 -20.60 8.03 -17.94
C GLY A 35 -19.25 7.49 -18.42
N LYS A 36 -18.20 7.46 -17.58
CA LYS A 36 -16.96 6.74 -17.90
C LYS A 36 -17.14 5.23 -17.71
N ARG A 37 -16.38 4.45 -18.46
CA ARG A 37 -16.38 2.98 -18.41
C ARG A 37 -15.43 2.42 -17.35
N GLU A 38 -14.40 3.18 -17.01
CA GLU A 38 -13.35 2.79 -16.09
C GLU A 38 -12.67 4.04 -15.51
N ALA A 39 -11.96 3.82 -14.41
CA ALA A 39 -11.02 4.77 -13.83
C ALA A 39 -9.78 3.96 -13.41
N THR A 40 -8.63 4.62 -13.39
CA THR A 40 -7.34 3.94 -13.23
C THR A 40 -6.58 4.51 -12.05
N ILE A 41 -5.80 3.66 -11.37
CA ILE A 41 -4.90 4.09 -10.31
C ILE A 41 -3.60 3.31 -10.41
N THR A 42 -2.50 4.05 -10.48
CA THR A 42 -1.16 3.49 -10.55
C THR A 42 -0.76 2.83 -9.22
N VAL A 43 -0.04 1.73 -9.31
CA VAL A 43 0.60 1.03 -8.18
C VAL A 43 2.07 0.82 -8.51
N THR A 44 2.96 1.25 -7.62
CA THR A 44 4.41 1.19 -7.82
C THR A 44 5.06 0.42 -6.69
N ASN A 45 5.97 -0.48 -7.03
CA ASN A 45 6.86 -1.10 -6.05
C ASN A 45 8.11 -0.23 -5.88
N MET A 46 8.22 0.44 -4.75
CA MET A 46 9.36 1.28 -4.37
C MET A 46 10.52 0.49 -3.75
N ASP A 47 10.35 -0.81 -3.49
CA ASP A 47 11.45 -1.66 -3.05
C ASP A 47 12.38 -1.98 -4.23
N THR A 48 13.68 -1.88 -4.00
CA THR A 48 14.72 -2.07 -5.02
C THR A 48 15.16 -3.53 -5.17
N ARG A 49 14.63 -4.44 -4.34
CA ARG A 49 15.10 -5.84 -4.28
C ARG A 49 13.97 -6.86 -4.19
N VAL A 50 12.84 -6.50 -3.57
CA VAL A 50 11.77 -7.45 -3.24
C VAL A 50 10.59 -7.30 -4.22
N PRO A 51 10.21 -8.35 -4.95
CA PRO A 51 8.95 -8.36 -5.70
C PRO A 51 7.75 -8.55 -4.75
N TYR A 52 6.61 -7.95 -5.08
CA TYR A 52 5.36 -8.13 -4.35
C TYR A 52 4.29 -8.85 -5.17
N LEU A 53 3.43 -9.59 -4.49
CA LEU A 53 2.16 -10.07 -5.03
C LEU A 53 1.08 -9.06 -4.63
N VAL A 54 0.48 -8.40 -5.61
CA VAL A 54 -0.57 -7.41 -5.40
C VAL A 54 -1.91 -8.06 -5.65
N GLN A 55 -2.79 -8.02 -4.65
CA GLN A 55 -4.17 -8.44 -4.75
C GLN A 55 -5.07 -7.22 -4.60
N SER A 56 -6.05 -7.08 -5.48
CA SER A 56 -6.98 -5.94 -5.50
C SER A 56 -8.43 -6.42 -5.45
N TRP A 57 -9.24 -5.73 -4.65
CA TRP A 57 -10.67 -5.95 -4.54
C TRP A 57 -11.36 -4.66 -4.09
N VAL A 58 -12.68 -4.60 -4.21
CA VAL A 58 -13.50 -3.47 -3.74
C VAL A 58 -14.48 -3.99 -2.70
N GLU A 59 -14.64 -3.25 -1.61
CA GLU A 59 -15.58 -3.54 -0.53
C GLU A 59 -16.63 -2.43 -0.43
N ASN A 60 -17.77 -2.73 0.20
CA ASN A 60 -18.73 -1.70 0.58
C ASN A 60 -18.15 -0.82 1.70
N GLN A 61 -18.70 0.38 1.85
CA GLN A 61 -18.27 1.30 2.90
C GLN A 61 -18.49 0.74 4.31
N ALA A 62 -19.60 0.03 4.53
CA ALA A 62 -19.89 -0.63 5.79
C ALA A 62 -19.39 -2.08 5.75
N ALA A 63 -18.56 -2.47 6.71
CA ALA A 63 -17.91 -3.78 6.73
C ALA A 63 -18.89 -4.96 6.89
N ASP A 64 -20.08 -4.72 7.43
CA ASP A 64 -21.15 -5.70 7.57
C ASP A 64 -22.08 -5.76 6.35
N ASP A 65 -21.98 -4.80 5.42
CA ASP A 65 -22.73 -4.80 4.18
C ASP A 65 -22.14 -5.80 3.19
N LYS A 66 -22.82 -6.94 3.06
CA LYS A 66 -22.43 -8.04 2.17
C LYS A 66 -23.05 -7.96 0.77
N ARG A 67 -23.72 -6.86 0.41
CA ARG A 67 -24.27 -6.71 -0.94
C ARG A 67 -23.13 -6.68 -1.97
N PRO A 68 -23.35 -7.19 -3.20
CA PRO A 68 -22.33 -7.11 -4.24
C PRO A 68 -21.95 -5.66 -4.53
N VAL A 69 -20.65 -5.39 -4.55
CA VAL A 69 -20.12 -4.08 -4.97
C VAL A 69 -20.23 -3.99 -6.50
N PRO A 70 -20.81 -2.92 -7.07
CA PRO A 70 -21.02 -2.81 -8.52
C PRO A 70 -19.75 -2.40 -9.29
N PHE A 71 -18.58 -2.85 -8.84
CA PHE A 71 -17.29 -2.55 -9.44
C PHE A 71 -16.41 -3.81 -9.50
N VAL A 72 -15.52 -3.85 -10.48
CA VAL A 72 -14.48 -4.87 -10.63
C VAL A 72 -13.13 -4.18 -10.81
N VAL A 73 -12.05 -4.84 -10.37
CA VAL A 73 -10.67 -4.35 -10.55
C VAL A 73 -9.90 -5.37 -11.37
N THR A 74 -9.08 -4.88 -12.30
CA THR A 74 -8.29 -5.71 -13.22
C THR A 74 -6.85 -5.22 -13.29
N PRO A 75 -5.84 -6.10 -13.17
CA PRO A 75 -5.96 -7.50 -12.74
C PRO A 75 -6.21 -7.61 -11.22
N PRO A 76 -7.02 -8.60 -10.76
CA PRO A 76 -7.32 -8.80 -9.33
C PRO A 76 -6.14 -9.39 -8.56
N LEU A 77 -5.16 -9.98 -9.26
CA LEU A 77 -3.96 -10.56 -8.69
C LEU A 77 -2.83 -10.49 -9.72
N PHE A 78 -1.71 -9.89 -9.35
CA PHE A 78 -0.53 -9.80 -10.22
C PHE A 78 0.75 -9.67 -9.42
N ARG A 79 1.87 -10.06 -10.04
CA ARG A 79 3.21 -9.84 -9.49
C ARG A 79 3.72 -8.46 -9.94
N LEU A 80 4.31 -7.72 -9.01
CA LEU A 80 4.93 -6.42 -9.25
C LEU A 80 6.42 -6.52 -8.85
N ASP A 81 7.30 -6.51 -9.84
CA ASP A 81 8.75 -6.64 -9.62
C ASP A 81 9.33 -5.36 -8.99
N PRO A 82 10.58 -5.41 -8.47
CA PRO A 82 11.24 -4.24 -7.89
C PRO A 82 11.25 -3.04 -8.84
N GLU A 83 10.98 -1.85 -8.31
CA GLU A 83 10.94 -0.57 -9.06
C GLU A 83 9.91 -0.55 -10.21
N GLN A 84 9.04 -1.56 -10.32
CA GLN A 84 8.03 -1.63 -11.37
C GLN A 84 6.78 -0.82 -11.01
N GLU A 85 6.18 -0.26 -12.06
CA GLU A 85 4.88 0.40 -12.03
C GLU A 85 3.84 -0.43 -12.81
N ASN A 86 2.62 -0.50 -12.29
CA ASN A 86 1.45 -1.03 -13.00
C ASN A 86 0.28 -0.04 -12.90
N VAL A 87 -0.56 -0.02 -13.93
CA VAL A 87 -1.67 0.93 -14.11
C VAL A 87 -2.95 0.14 -14.37
#